data_AF-A0A2G6LLQ0-F1
#
_entry.id   AF-A0A2G6LLQ0-F1
#
_cell.length_a   1.000
_cell.length_b   1.000
_cell.length_c   1.000
_cell.angle_alpha   90.00
_cell.angle_beta   90.00
_cell.angle_gamma   90.00
#
_symmetry.space_group_name_H-M   'P 1'
#
loop_
_entity.id
_entity.type
_entity.pdbx_description
1 polymer ?
#
loop_
_entity_poly.entity_id
_entity_poly.type
_entity_poly.pdbx_seq_one_letter_code
_entity_poly.pdbx_strand_id
1 'polypeptide(L)'
;MRVENLSNKWSKAAVIGTMWAASEIVLGSFLHNLKIPFSSTFLTGIGIILLVSISSIWKEKGLFWRAGLICALMKTISPSAVIFGPMIAIFMQSVFMEISTLALGKNTFGFIIGAVFASSWNVFQKIFNLLLFYGRNLIEVYTELVNTAQDQLNIKLSTIWLPILILLAIYILAGIIAVIIGKKIGSKIQSISVKQEQFNTHINMPTGAATDFRYSFFWLVINIALILCTFLLIYRSPVYIWLPSLGIIIFIWLKRYRHLIKKLLNPKIWVYFLIVTILVAIVFAKIQGNSVQEAFIIGLQMNGRAILLILGLSAIGKELYHPKIRDYFSKTYFKELPLALEIGFNHLPWVIARMPSIKQIFKNPVNVMAQVIAHADNQLQQVKKYDRPSVIIISGGLSRGKTSFLRQLVKILKNHGVKIGGFYAKRILQGDSTTGYNLINIDNQKVINFLNIHPNNGVEKIGKFYINPDVLTQGCEWILSAKKHDFVAIDEIGKLELKGRGWANVFTELLAEDISVILCVRDTFVKEVVKKFHLANIMEFKVGDTSVSNAADMIIKNYSSSFSPS
;
A
#
# COMPACT_ATOMS: atom_id res chain seq x y z
N MET A 1 -9.48 2.47 -17.71
CA MET A 1 -9.49 2.56 -16.23
C MET A 1 -8.75 3.83 -15.85
N ARG A 2 -9.41 4.79 -15.20
CA ARG A 2 -8.70 5.93 -14.60
C ARG A 2 -7.97 5.38 -13.38
N VAL A 3 -6.65 5.20 -13.48
CA VAL A 3 -5.81 5.02 -12.29
C VAL A 3 -5.88 6.36 -11.58
N GLU A 4 -6.66 6.45 -10.51
CA GLU A 4 -6.64 7.63 -9.65
C GLU A 4 -5.27 7.66 -8.98
N ASN A 5 -4.43 8.63 -9.33
CA ASN A 5 -3.12 8.83 -8.71
C ASN A 5 -3.28 8.88 -7.19
N LEU A 6 -2.57 8.01 -6.48
CA LEU A 6 -2.55 7.98 -5.03
C LEU A 6 -1.86 9.25 -4.53
N SER A 7 -2.49 10.02 -3.63
CA SER A 7 -1.84 11.22 -3.10
C SER A 7 -0.56 10.85 -2.37
N ASN A 8 0.41 11.75 -2.39
CA ASN A 8 1.71 11.57 -1.74
C ASN A 8 1.58 11.10 -0.28
N LYS A 9 0.55 11.58 0.45
CA LYS A 9 0.23 11.18 1.82
C LYS A 9 -0.13 9.70 1.95
N TRP A 10 -1.00 9.21 1.07
CA TRP A 10 -1.45 7.83 1.08
C TRP A 10 -0.38 6.87 0.55
N SER A 11 0.46 7.31 -0.41
CA SER A 11 1.64 6.54 -0.84
C SER A 11 2.63 6.35 0.30
N LYS A 12 2.96 7.44 1.02
CA LYS A 12 3.82 7.38 2.21
C LYS A 12 3.22 6.49 3.29
N ALA A 13 1.93 6.64 3.56
CA ALA A 13 1.23 5.81 4.54
C ALA A 13 1.19 4.32 4.15
N ALA A 14 1.02 3.99 2.87
CA ALA A 14 1.02 2.60 2.38
C ALA A 14 2.35 1.92 2.64
N VAL A 15 3.46 2.60 2.35
CA VAL A 15 4.80 2.07 2.59
C VAL A 15 5.02 1.83 4.09
N ILE A 16 4.76 2.84 4.93
CA ILE A 16 4.92 2.74 6.39
C ILE A 16 4.03 1.63 6.96
N GLY A 17 2.75 1.62 6.58
CA GLY A 17 1.77 0.66 7.04
C GLY A 17 2.14 -0.78 6.65
N THR A 18 2.70 -0.98 5.45
CA THR A 18 3.19 -2.28 4.98
C THR A 18 4.39 -2.77 5.79
N MET A 19 5.34 -1.88 6.09
CA MET A 19 6.52 -2.24 6.90
C MET A 19 6.13 -2.56 8.33
N TRP A 20 5.22 -1.78 8.91
CA TRP A 20 4.68 -2.06 10.23
C TRP A 20 3.88 -3.38 10.23
N ALA A 21 3.06 -3.63 9.21
CA ALA A 21 2.34 -4.89 9.08
C ALA A 21 3.30 -6.09 8.97
N ALA A 22 4.38 -5.96 8.20
CA ALA A 22 5.40 -7.00 8.08
C ALA A 22 6.06 -7.31 9.43
N SER A 23 6.45 -6.28 10.20
CA SER A 23 7.03 -6.48 11.54
C SER A 23 6.04 -7.12 12.50
N GLU A 24 4.79 -6.68 12.46
CA GLU A 24 3.70 -7.18 13.29
C GLU A 24 3.35 -8.65 12.98
N ILE A 25 3.41 -9.05 11.72
CA ILE A 25 3.13 -10.43 11.27
C ILE A 25 4.32 -11.36 11.61
N VAL A 26 5.55 -10.96 11.26
CA VAL A 26 6.75 -11.80 11.42
C VAL A 26 7.18 -11.87 12.88
N LEU A 27 7.40 -10.72 13.53
CA LEU A 27 7.86 -10.69 14.92
C LEU A 27 6.73 -11.04 15.89
N GLY A 28 5.49 -10.65 15.58
CA GLY A 28 4.34 -10.99 16.41
C GLY A 28 4.10 -12.49 16.48
N SER A 29 4.05 -13.18 15.34
CA SER A 29 3.90 -14.64 15.33
C SER A 29 5.06 -15.34 16.05
N PHE A 30 6.28 -14.86 15.88
CA PHE A 30 7.45 -15.40 16.57
C PHE A 30 7.40 -15.22 18.10
N LEU A 31 7.14 -14.01 18.59
CA LEU A 31 7.06 -13.71 20.02
C LEU A 31 5.93 -14.50 20.70
N HIS A 32 4.80 -14.67 20.02
CA HIS A 32 3.71 -15.51 20.50
C HIS A 32 4.08 -16.99 20.52
N ASN A 33 4.81 -17.49 19.51
CA ASN A 33 5.28 -18.87 19.47
C ASN A 33 6.29 -19.18 20.58
N LEU A 34 7.16 -18.22 20.94
CA LEU A 34 8.09 -18.36 22.05
C LEU A 34 7.46 -18.13 23.44
N LYS A 35 6.17 -17.77 23.51
CA LYS A 35 5.47 -17.42 24.77
C LYS A 35 6.21 -16.36 25.60
N ILE A 36 6.90 -15.42 24.95
CA ILE A 36 7.62 -14.35 25.65
C ILE A 36 6.60 -13.46 26.37
N PRO A 37 6.73 -13.24 27.68
CA PRO A 37 5.85 -12.35 28.42
C PRO A 37 5.99 -10.91 27.89
N PHE A 38 4.90 -10.14 27.93
CA PHE A 38 4.85 -8.75 27.43
C PHE A 38 5.12 -8.58 25.93
N SER A 39 4.85 -9.59 25.10
CA SER A 39 4.97 -9.48 23.64
C SER A 39 4.28 -8.23 23.08
N SER A 40 3.08 -7.90 23.55
CA SER A 40 2.34 -6.68 23.16
C SER A 40 3.15 -5.39 23.35
N THR A 41 3.93 -5.28 24.43
CA THR A 41 4.76 -4.10 24.71
C THR A 41 5.89 -3.99 23.69
N PHE A 42 6.51 -5.11 23.32
CA PHE A 42 7.55 -5.14 22.29
C PHE A 42 7.01 -4.74 20.91
N LEU A 43 5.87 -5.28 20.48
CA LEU A 43 5.26 -4.92 19.20
C LEU A 43 4.86 -3.43 19.15
N THR A 44 4.27 -2.93 20.25
CA THR A 44 3.91 -1.51 20.39
C THR A 44 5.15 -0.61 20.32
N GLY A 45 6.23 -1.02 21.00
CA GLY A 45 7.52 -0.31 20.94
C GLY A 45 8.08 -0.25 19.53
N ILE A 46 8.02 -1.33 18.77
CA ILE A 46 8.45 -1.37 17.35
C ILE A 46 7.61 -0.41 16.51
N GLY A 47 6.28 -0.40 16.69
CA GLY A 47 5.38 0.52 16.01
C GLY A 47 5.72 1.99 16.30
N ILE A 48 5.92 2.34 17.58
CA ILE A 48 6.30 3.69 18.01
C ILE A 48 7.66 4.07 17.42
N ILE A 49 8.66 3.19 17.51
CA ILE A 49 10.00 3.41 16.92
C ILE A 49 9.87 3.73 15.43
N LEU A 50 9.13 2.91 14.68
CA LEU A 50 8.95 3.06 13.24
C LEU A 50 8.28 4.41 12.88
N LEU A 51 7.18 4.76 13.56
CA LEU A 51 6.46 6.03 13.34
C LEU A 51 7.33 7.25 13.68
N VAL A 52 8.04 7.22 14.82
CA VAL A 52 8.91 8.33 15.26
C VAL A 52 10.11 8.48 14.33
N SER A 53 10.76 7.37 13.93
CA SER A 53 11.89 7.40 13.02
C SER A 53 11.53 7.96 11.66
N ILE A 54 10.42 7.52 11.06
CA ILE A 54 10.00 8.02 9.74
C ILE A 54 9.55 9.48 9.80
N SER A 55 9.02 9.93 10.94
CA SER A 55 8.67 11.34 11.12
C SER A 55 9.87 12.29 11.14
N SER A 56 11.11 11.80 11.28
CA SER A 56 12.30 12.64 11.05
C SER A 56 12.48 12.99 9.57
N ILE A 57 12.00 12.12 8.67
CA ILE A 57 12.11 12.25 7.21
C ILE A 57 10.85 12.92 6.65
N TRP A 58 9.67 12.45 7.03
CA TRP A 58 8.39 12.94 6.49
C TRP A 58 7.56 13.64 7.56
N LYS A 59 7.45 14.97 7.43
CA LYS A 59 6.76 15.82 8.42
C LYS A 59 5.27 16.06 8.11
N GLU A 60 4.69 15.36 7.14
CA GLU A 60 3.29 15.54 6.74
C GLU A 60 2.27 15.18 7.84
N LYS A 61 1.20 15.99 7.96
CA LYS A 61 0.10 15.76 8.90
C LYS A 61 -0.81 14.62 8.44
N GLY A 62 -1.28 13.82 9.37
CA GLY A 62 -2.18 12.70 9.13
C GLY A 62 -1.49 11.43 8.63
N LEU A 63 -0.18 11.32 8.79
CA LEU A 63 0.59 10.18 8.30
C LEU A 63 0.45 8.97 9.24
N PHE A 64 0.38 9.19 10.56
CA PHE A 64 0.39 8.11 11.54
C PHE A 64 -0.90 7.32 11.52
N TRP A 65 -2.05 8.00 11.60
CA TRP A 65 -3.34 7.30 11.60
C TRP A 65 -3.60 6.53 10.29
N ARG A 66 -3.14 7.06 9.14
CA ARG A 66 -3.26 6.36 7.84
C ARG A 66 -2.39 5.12 7.81
N ALA A 67 -1.14 5.23 8.26
CA ALA A 67 -0.22 4.09 8.33
C ALA A 67 -0.72 3.01 9.31
N GLY A 68 -1.24 3.41 10.47
CA GLY A 68 -1.82 2.50 11.45
C GLY A 68 -3.11 1.84 10.96
N LEU A 69 -3.96 2.56 10.21
CA LEU A 69 -5.14 1.98 9.58
C LEU A 69 -4.76 0.90 8.55
N ILE A 70 -3.78 1.19 7.69
CA ILE A 70 -3.28 0.23 6.70
C ILE A 70 -2.67 -0.99 7.41
N CYS A 71 -1.82 -0.78 8.41
CA CYS A 71 -1.22 -1.85 9.20
C CYS A 71 -2.27 -2.74 9.87
N ALA A 72 -3.26 -2.11 10.55
CA ALA A 72 -4.35 -2.83 11.20
C ALA A 72 -5.12 -3.70 10.19
N LEU A 73 -5.51 -3.15 9.04
CA LEU A 73 -6.24 -3.89 8.02
C LEU A 73 -5.41 -5.03 7.42
N MET A 74 -4.11 -4.84 7.20
CA MET A 74 -3.20 -5.88 6.71
C MET A 74 -2.97 -7.00 7.72
N LYS A 75 -3.12 -6.75 9.03
CA LYS A 75 -3.02 -7.79 10.07
C LYS A 75 -4.06 -8.89 9.93
N THR A 76 -5.14 -8.68 9.18
CA THR A 76 -6.11 -9.73 8.82
C THR A 76 -5.50 -10.92 8.08
N ILE A 77 -4.32 -10.74 7.45
CA ILE A 77 -3.57 -11.82 6.80
C ILE A 77 -2.79 -12.69 7.80
N SER A 78 -2.58 -12.22 9.03
CA SER A 78 -1.84 -12.98 10.05
C SER A 78 -2.57 -14.29 10.39
N PRO A 79 -1.85 -15.43 10.50
CA PRO A 79 -2.44 -16.73 10.84
C PRO A 79 -2.92 -16.85 12.31
N SER A 80 -3.11 -15.73 13.01
CA SER A 80 -3.39 -15.68 14.45
C SER A 80 -4.88 -15.80 14.75
N ALA A 81 -5.24 -16.56 15.79
CA ALA A 81 -6.64 -16.85 16.14
C ALA A 81 -7.42 -15.65 16.72
N VAL A 82 -6.75 -14.57 17.16
CA VAL A 82 -7.41 -13.37 17.70
C VAL A 82 -7.00 -12.15 16.90
N ILE A 83 -7.81 -11.82 15.89
CA ILE A 83 -7.46 -10.82 14.88
C ILE A 83 -7.89 -9.40 15.31
N PHE A 84 -9.06 -9.25 15.91
CA PHE A 84 -9.69 -7.93 16.15
C PHE A 84 -9.07 -7.11 17.28
N GLY A 85 -8.74 -7.75 18.41
CA GLY A 85 -8.12 -7.05 19.54
C GLY A 85 -6.83 -6.31 19.13
N PRO A 86 -5.84 -7.01 18.54
CA PRO A 86 -4.63 -6.37 18.06
C PRO A 86 -4.85 -5.32 16.97
N MET A 87 -5.83 -5.49 16.06
CA MET A 87 -6.15 -4.47 15.05
C MET A 87 -6.58 -3.14 15.68
N ILE A 88 -7.48 -3.21 16.66
CA ILE A 88 -7.93 -2.03 17.40
C ILE A 88 -6.77 -1.41 18.17
N ALA A 89 -5.90 -2.23 18.77
CA ALA A 89 -4.71 -1.76 19.49
C ALA A 89 -3.79 -0.92 18.58
N ILE A 90 -3.38 -1.49 17.44
CA ILE A 90 -2.50 -0.84 16.45
C ILE A 90 -3.10 0.47 15.96
N PHE A 91 -4.39 0.45 15.61
CA PHE A 91 -5.06 1.64 15.11
C PHE A 91 -5.11 2.73 16.19
N MET A 92 -5.51 2.40 17.42
CA MET A 92 -5.57 3.38 18.52
C MET A 92 -4.19 3.92 18.90
N GLN A 93 -3.14 3.09 18.89
CA GLN A 93 -1.76 3.54 19.10
C GLN A 93 -1.38 4.61 18.06
N SER A 94 -1.72 4.39 16.79
CA SER A 94 -1.43 5.35 15.72
C SER A 94 -2.25 6.65 15.85
N VAL A 95 -3.49 6.55 16.33
CA VAL A 95 -4.37 7.70 16.58
C VAL A 95 -3.85 8.54 17.74
N PHE A 96 -3.43 7.92 18.86
CA PHE A 96 -2.84 8.64 19.99
C PHE A 96 -1.55 9.37 19.60
N MET A 97 -0.69 8.71 18.80
CA MET A 97 0.51 9.35 18.24
C MET A 97 0.15 10.56 17.35
N GLU A 98 -0.87 10.44 16.50
CA GLU A 98 -1.31 11.54 15.65
C GLU A 98 -1.89 12.70 16.48
N ILE A 99 -2.86 12.43 17.36
CA ILE A 99 -3.51 13.47 18.17
C ILE A 99 -2.48 14.22 19.01
N SER A 100 -1.54 13.51 19.63
CA SER A 100 -0.52 14.15 20.45
C SER A 100 0.43 15.02 19.64
N THR A 101 0.85 14.57 18.46
CA THR A 101 1.74 15.35 17.57
C THR A 101 1.02 16.47 16.81
N LEU A 102 -0.30 16.39 16.65
CA LEU A 102 -1.12 17.50 16.18
C LEU A 102 -1.30 18.57 17.26
N ALA A 103 -1.53 18.17 18.51
CA ALA A 103 -1.77 19.09 19.63
C ALA A 103 -0.49 19.78 20.11
N LEU A 104 0.61 19.03 20.27
CA LEU A 104 1.87 19.52 20.86
C LEU A 104 2.97 19.76 19.82
N GLY A 105 2.69 19.46 18.55
CA GLY A 105 3.65 19.52 17.45
C GLY A 105 4.53 18.26 17.35
N LYS A 106 5.26 18.16 16.24
CA LYS A 106 6.23 17.07 15.97
C LYS A 106 7.58 17.32 16.65
N ASN A 107 7.55 17.58 17.96
CA ASN A 107 8.72 17.71 18.82
C ASN A 107 8.86 16.48 19.73
N THR A 108 9.94 16.41 20.51
CA THR A 108 10.17 15.28 21.44
C THR A 108 9.00 15.11 22.40
N PHE A 109 8.41 16.22 22.86
CA PHE A 109 7.34 16.21 23.84
C PHE A 109 6.05 15.60 23.28
N GLY A 110 5.62 15.99 22.08
CA GLY A 110 4.49 15.39 21.38
C GLY A 110 4.69 13.90 21.09
N PHE A 111 5.91 13.47 20.77
CA PHE A 111 6.19 12.04 20.61
C PHE A 111 6.12 11.28 21.95
N ILE A 112 6.65 11.84 23.03
CA ILE A 112 6.60 11.21 24.36
C ILE A 112 5.16 11.06 24.83
N ILE A 113 4.36 12.14 24.79
CA ILE A 113 2.96 12.09 25.23
C ILE A 113 2.17 11.10 24.38
N GLY A 114 2.35 11.12 23.05
CA GLY A 114 1.73 10.14 22.15
C GLY A 114 2.11 8.70 22.50
N ALA A 115 3.39 8.42 22.75
CA ALA A 115 3.89 7.09 23.09
C ALA A 115 3.42 6.61 24.46
N VAL A 116 3.27 7.51 25.43
CA VAL A 116 2.71 7.23 26.76
C VAL A 116 1.26 6.79 26.63
N PHE A 117 0.43 7.54 25.90
CA PHE A 117 -0.97 7.14 25.66
C PHE A 117 -1.07 5.85 24.84
N ALA A 118 -0.29 5.71 23.78
CA ALA A 118 -0.27 4.51 22.93
C ALA A 118 0.14 3.26 23.71
N SER A 119 1.14 3.34 24.59
CA SER A 119 1.58 2.21 25.41
C SER A 119 0.58 1.89 26.53
N SER A 120 0.01 2.92 27.16
CA SER A 120 -1.01 2.77 28.21
C SER A 120 -2.31 2.15 27.69
N TRP A 121 -2.64 2.39 26.41
CA TRP A 121 -3.79 1.79 25.75
C TRP A 121 -3.81 0.26 25.84
N ASN A 122 -2.65 -0.40 25.82
CA ASN A 122 -2.59 -1.86 25.93
C ASN A 122 -3.09 -2.37 27.28
N VAL A 123 -2.72 -1.69 28.36
CA VAL A 123 -3.17 -2.02 29.73
C VAL A 123 -4.67 -1.77 29.82
N PHE A 124 -5.11 -0.60 29.36
CA PHE A 124 -6.53 -0.25 29.32
C PHE A 124 -7.36 -1.27 28.53
N GLN A 125 -6.95 -1.61 27.31
CA GLN A 125 -7.66 -2.56 26.45
C GLN A 125 -7.70 -3.96 27.08
N LYS A 126 -6.62 -4.39 27.75
CA LYS A 126 -6.60 -5.68 28.45
C LYS A 126 -7.57 -5.70 29.62
N ILE A 127 -7.58 -4.66 30.46
CA ILE A 127 -8.52 -4.54 31.59
C ILE A 127 -9.96 -4.43 31.07
N PHE A 128 -10.20 -3.59 30.07
CA PHE A 128 -11.51 -3.40 29.46
C PHE A 128 -12.06 -4.71 28.88
N ASN A 129 -11.24 -5.46 28.13
CA ASN A 129 -11.64 -6.76 27.62
C ASN A 129 -11.97 -7.73 28.76
N LEU A 130 -11.14 -7.79 29.81
CA LEU A 130 -11.40 -8.65 30.97
C LEU A 130 -12.72 -8.28 31.66
N LEU A 131 -12.99 -6.98 31.86
CA LEU A 131 -14.26 -6.52 32.43
C LEU A 131 -15.46 -6.84 31.53
N LEU A 132 -15.29 -6.73 30.21
CA LEU A 132 -16.34 -7.07 29.24
C LEU A 132 -16.63 -8.58 29.22
N PHE A 133 -15.60 -9.42 29.31
CA PHE A 133 -15.75 -10.88 29.27
C PHE A 133 -16.22 -11.47 30.60
N TYR A 134 -15.77 -10.93 31.74
CA TYR A 134 -15.93 -11.55 33.06
C TYR A 134 -16.82 -10.73 34.02
N GLY A 135 -17.20 -9.50 33.68
CA GLY A 135 -18.10 -8.68 34.50
C GLY A 135 -17.54 -8.28 35.87
N ARG A 136 -18.44 -7.99 36.83
CA ARG A 136 -18.07 -7.61 38.21
C ARG A 136 -17.33 -8.71 38.96
N ASN A 137 -17.59 -9.98 38.65
CA ASN A 137 -16.94 -11.12 39.31
C ASN A 137 -15.41 -11.10 39.12
N LEU A 138 -14.90 -10.50 38.04
CA LEU A 138 -13.46 -10.29 37.86
C LEU A 138 -12.86 -9.37 38.93
N ILE A 139 -13.61 -8.33 39.32
CA ILE A 139 -13.16 -7.34 40.30
C ILE A 139 -13.06 -8.02 41.67
N GLU A 140 -14.05 -8.84 42.02
CA GLU A 140 -14.07 -9.63 43.27
C GLU A 140 -12.90 -10.61 43.33
N VAL A 141 -12.68 -11.39 42.26
CA VAL A 141 -11.53 -12.31 42.15
C VAL A 141 -10.20 -11.56 42.23
N TYR A 142 -10.09 -10.40 41.58
CA TYR A 142 -8.88 -9.58 41.67
C TYR A 142 -8.63 -9.10 43.09
N THR A 143 -9.67 -8.59 43.79
CA THR A 143 -9.54 -8.14 45.17
C THR A 143 -9.15 -9.26 46.13
N GLU A 144 -9.76 -10.44 46.00
CA GLU A 144 -9.42 -11.61 46.82
C GLU A 144 -8.00 -12.13 46.56
N LEU A 145 -7.56 -12.16 45.30
CA LEU A 145 -6.20 -12.56 44.95
C LEU A 145 -5.16 -11.57 45.48
N VAL A 146 -5.44 -10.26 45.41
CA VAL A 146 -4.55 -9.24 45.96
C VAL A 146 -4.46 -9.37 47.48
N ASN A 147 -5.59 -9.58 48.18
CA ASN A 147 -5.59 -9.78 49.63
C ASN A 147 -4.82 -11.05 50.01
N THR A 148 -5.06 -12.17 49.32
CA THR A 148 -4.34 -13.43 49.54
C THR A 148 -2.83 -13.27 49.31
N ALA A 149 -2.43 -12.52 48.29
CA ALA A 149 -1.03 -12.25 48.01
C ALA A 149 -0.38 -11.33 49.06
N GLN A 150 -1.12 -10.35 49.61
CA GLN A 150 -0.64 -9.51 50.71
C GLN A 150 -0.38 -10.34 51.97
N ASP A 151 -1.31 -11.24 52.30
CA ASP A 151 -1.19 -12.13 53.46
C ASP A 151 -0.02 -13.11 53.33
N GLN A 152 0.20 -13.66 52.12
CA GLN A 152 1.30 -14.61 51.87
C GLN A 152 2.68 -13.95 51.76
N LEU A 153 2.75 -12.74 51.19
CA LEU A 153 4.03 -12.03 51.00
C LEU A 153 4.39 -11.14 52.19
N ASN A 154 3.50 -10.99 53.18
CA ASN A 154 3.66 -10.08 54.31
C ASN A 154 3.87 -8.60 53.88
N ILE A 155 3.41 -8.25 52.67
CA ILE A 155 3.51 -6.90 52.11
C ILE A 155 2.16 -6.21 52.30
N LYS A 156 2.12 -5.20 53.18
CA LYS A 156 0.95 -4.33 53.32
C LYS A 156 0.91 -3.34 52.15
N LEU A 157 0.29 -3.73 51.04
CA LEU A 157 0.00 -2.79 49.97
C LEU A 157 -1.16 -1.90 50.44
N SER A 158 -0.89 -0.62 50.66
CA SER A 158 -1.87 0.36 51.15
C SER A 158 -3.02 0.62 50.17
N THR A 159 -2.96 0.09 48.93
CA THR A 159 -3.96 0.35 47.89
C THR A 159 -4.08 -0.83 46.92
N ILE A 160 -5.32 -1.27 46.70
CA ILE A 160 -5.70 -2.36 45.77
C ILE A 160 -5.22 -2.08 44.33
N TRP A 161 -5.09 -0.81 43.94
CA TRP A 161 -4.66 -0.38 42.60
C TRP A 161 -3.15 -0.48 42.34
N LEU A 162 -2.31 -0.66 43.37
CA LEU A 162 -0.86 -0.55 43.22
C LEU A 162 -0.25 -1.49 42.15
N PRO A 163 -0.66 -2.78 42.04
CA PRO A 163 -0.13 -3.66 40.99
C PRO A 163 -0.45 -3.17 39.57
N ILE A 164 -1.64 -2.59 39.37
CA ILE A 164 -2.07 -2.02 38.08
C ILE A 164 -1.25 -0.77 37.77
N LEU A 165 -0.98 0.08 38.77
CA LEU A 165 -0.16 1.28 38.61
C LEU A 165 1.29 0.95 38.30
N ILE A 166 1.87 -0.07 38.94
CA ILE A 166 3.22 -0.57 38.62
C ILE A 166 3.28 -1.08 37.18
N LEU A 167 2.28 -1.87 36.76
CA LEU A 167 2.17 -2.34 35.39
C LEU A 167 2.08 -1.17 34.40
N LEU A 168 1.25 -0.18 34.69
CA LEU A 168 1.12 1.03 33.88
C LEU A 168 2.46 1.77 33.77
N ALA A 169 3.19 1.94 34.88
CA ALA A 169 4.50 2.60 34.90
C ALA A 169 5.50 1.88 33.99
N ILE A 170 5.53 0.55 33.96
CA ILE A 170 6.40 -0.23 33.07
C ILE A 170 6.08 0.07 31.60
N TYR A 171 4.80 0.13 31.22
CA TYR A 171 4.39 0.44 29.85
C TYR A 171 4.72 1.88 29.45
N ILE A 172 4.57 2.84 30.38
CA ILE A 172 4.96 4.24 30.18
C ILE A 172 6.46 4.34 29.91
N LEU A 173 7.29 3.70 30.75
CA LEU A 173 8.74 3.67 30.58
C LEU A 173 9.14 3.06 29.24
N ALA A 174 8.51 1.94 28.85
CA ALA A 174 8.75 1.32 27.55
C ALA A 174 8.41 2.24 26.37
N GLY A 175 7.31 2.99 26.44
CA GLY A 175 6.93 3.99 25.44
C GLY A 175 7.95 5.12 25.31
N ILE A 176 8.45 5.65 26.44
CA ILE A 176 9.48 6.69 26.45
C ILE A 176 10.79 6.18 25.82
N ILE A 177 11.22 4.97 26.19
CA ILE A 177 12.41 4.33 25.64
C ILE A 177 12.26 4.16 24.11
N ALA A 178 11.09 3.74 23.64
CA ALA A 178 10.80 3.60 22.21
C ALA A 178 10.95 4.92 21.44
N VAL A 179 10.51 6.06 22.02
CA VAL A 179 10.70 7.39 21.40
C VAL A 179 12.18 7.76 21.32
N ILE A 180 12.95 7.53 22.39
CA ILE A 180 14.39 7.83 22.41
C ILE A 180 15.12 7.04 21.31
N ILE A 181 14.84 5.74 21.21
CA ILE A 181 15.39 4.86 20.18
C ILE A 181 14.94 5.33 18.78
N GLY A 182 13.65 5.62 18.61
CA GLY A 182 13.06 6.08 17.35
C GLY A 182 13.70 7.37 16.84
N LYS A 183 13.95 8.35 17.71
CA LYS A 183 14.63 9.59 17.35
C LYS A 183 16.10 9.36 16.98
N LYS A 184 16.81 8.50 17.71
CA LYS A 184 18.22 8.16 17.42
C LYS A 184 18.36 7.45 16.07
N ILE A 185 17.41 6.58 15.73
CA ILE A 185 17.34 5.95 14.40
C ILE A 185 17.02 7.01 13.34
N GLY A 186 16.03 7.87 13.59
CA GLY A 186 15.61 8.91 12.65
C GLY A 186 16.71 9.90 12.30
N SER A 187 17.57 10.30 13.25
CA SER A 187 18.72 11.17 12.99
C SER A 187 19.83 10.46 12.21
N LYS A 188 20.05 9.17 12.48
CA LYS A 188 21.03 8.36 11.75
C LYS A 188 20.62 8.10 10.30
N ILE A 189 19.32 7.97 10.01
CA ILE A 189 18.83 7.82 8.63
C ILE A 189 19.09 9.09 7.81
N GLN A 190 18.92 10.27 8.40
CA GLN A 190 19.24 11.54 7.73
C GLN A 190 20.72 11.63 7.34
N SER A 191 21.63 11.05 8.12
CA SER A 191 23.06 11.03 7.77
C SER A 191 23.43 9.93 6.77
N ILE A 192 22.70 8.81 6.72
CA ILE A 192 22.92 7.70 5.77
C ILE A 192 22.33 8.01 4.38
N SER A 193 21.30 8.85 4.29
CA SER A 193 20.61 9.19 3.02
C SER A 193 21.48 9.92 1.98
N VAL A 194 22.76 10.17 2.27
CA VAL A 194 23.74 10.77 1.34
C VAL A 194 24.53 9.72 0.53
N LYS A 195 24.41 8.41 0.81
CA LYS A 195 25.00 7.35 -0.03
C LYS A 195 23.90 6.53 -0.73
N GLN A 196 23.50 7.01 -1.91
CA GLN A 196 22.69 6.25 -2.86
C GLN A 196 23.51 5.08 -3.40
N GLU A 197 23.37 3.88 -2.83
CA GLU A 197 23.72 2.66 -3.56
C GLU A 197 22.51 2.23 -4.41
N GLN A 198 22.66 2.38 -5.74
CA GLN A 198 21.77 1.81 -6.74
C GLN A 198 21.83 0.29 -6.68
N PHE A 199 20.93 -0.34 -5.94
CA PHE A 199 20.71 -1.77 -6.04
C PHE A 199 19.75 -2.08 -7.18
N ASN A 200 20.32 -2.32 -8.37
CA ASN A 200 19.62 -2.92 -9.51
C ASN A 200 19.17 -4.32 -9.14
N THR A 201 17.87 -4.51 -8.92
CA THR A 201 17.25 -5.83 -9.04
C THR A 201 15.95 -5.68 -9.83
N HIS A 202 15.97 -6.11 -11.10
CA HIS A 202 14.77 -6.42 -11.85
C HIS A 202 14.01 -7.51 -11.08
N ILE A 203 12.83 -7.18 -10.58
CA ILE A 203 11.93 -8.15 -9.99
C ILE A 203 10.68 -8.13 -10.86
N ASN A 204 10.46 -9.23 -11.58
CA ASN A 204 9.18 -9.53 -12.19
C ASN A 204 8.15 -9.59 -11.07
N MET A 205 7.28 -8.58 -10.98
CA MET A 205 6.07 -8.70 -10.16
C MET A 205 5.28 -9.89 -10.70
N PRO A 206 4.91 -10.88 -9.87
CA PRO A 206 3.93 -11.85 -10.30
C PRO A 206 2.64 -11.08 -10.52
N THR A 207 2.21 -11.01 -11.78
CA THR A 207 0.87 -10.62 -12.18
C THR A 207 -0.09 -11.64 -11.60
N GLY A 208 -0.46 -11.44 -10.33
CA GLY A 208 -1.49 -12.21 -9.67
C GLY A 208 -2.76 -12.07 -10.50
N ALA A 209 -3.14 -13.14 -11.18
CA ALA A 209 -4.40 -13.23 -11.90
C ALA A 209 -5.52 -12.79 -10.95
N ALA A 210 -6.23 -11.72 -11.34
CA ALA A 210 -7.43 -11.30 -10.67
C ALA A 210 -8.41 -12.48 -10.70
N THR A 211 -8.47 -13.25 -9.62
CA THR A 211 -9.51 -14.27 -9.49
C THR A 211 -10.84 -13.52 -9.37
N ASP A 212 -11.69 -13.69 -10.37
CA ASP A 212 -13.05 -13.14 -10.44
C ASP A 212 -13.92 -13.69 -9.30
N PHE A 213 -13.75 -13.18 -8.08
CA PHE A 213 -14.70 -13.41 -7.02
C PHE A 213 -15.89 -12.45 -7.21
N ARG A 214 -17.10 -13.00 -7.37
CA ARG A 214 -18.32 -12.19 -7.52
C ARG A 214 -18.72 -11.59 -6.17
N TYR A 215 -18.22 -10.39 -5.87
CA TYR A 215 -18.56 -9.61 -4.68
C TYR A 215 -20.06 -9.27 -4.65
N SER A 216 -20.66 -9.22 -3.44
CA SER A 216 -22.03 -8.72 -3.27
C SER A 216 -22.19 -7.86 -2.02
N PHE A 217 -22.57 -6.59 -2.19
CA PHE A 217 -22.90 -5.67 -1.09
C PHE A 217 -24.00 -6.22 -0.17
N PHE A 218 -24.97 -6.95 -0.74
CA PHE A 218 -26.03 -7.59 0.01
C PHE A 218 -25.48 -8.66 0.98
N TRP A 219 -24.45 -9.39 0.56
CA TRP A 219 -23.79 -10.38 1.40
C TRP A 219 -22.98 -9.76 2.54
N LEU A 220 -22.42 -8.56 2.36
CA LEU A 220 -21.77 -7.83 3.45
C LEU A 220 -22.76 -7.49 4.57
N VAL A 221 -23.93 -6.94 4.23
CA VAL A 221 -24.99 -6.62 5.21
C VAL A 221 -25.51 -7.90 5.86
N ILE A 222 -25.73 -8.97 5.08
CA ILE A 222 -26.12 -10.27 5.62
C ILE A 222 -25.07 -10.81 6.59
N ASN A 223 -23.78 -10.75 6.27
CA ASN A 223 -22.74 -11.27 7.17
C ASN A 223 -22.71 -10.50 8.50
N ILE A 224 -22.87 -9.17 8.47
CA ILE A 224 -22.97 -8.35 9.69
C ILE A 224 -24.21 -8.75 10.50
N ALA A 225 -25.37 -8.87 9.83
CA ALA A 225 -26.62 -9.29 10.46
C ALA A 225 -26.52 -10.70 11.06
N LEU A 226 -25.92 -11.66 10.35
CA LEU A 226 -25.71 -13.03 10.82
C LEU A 226 -24.83 -13.07 12.06
N ILE A 227 -23.74 -12.28 12.10
CA ILE A 227 -22.89 -12.18 13.29
C ILE A 227 -23.70 -11.63 14.48
N LEU A 228 -24.40 -10.50 14.30
CA LEU A 228 -25.18 -9.85 15.36
C LEU A 228 -26.30 -10.76 15.88
N CYS A 229 -27.09 -11.36 14.98
CA CYS A 229 -28.16 -12.27 15.34
C CYS A 229 -27.64 -13.51 16.08
N THR A 230 -26.50 -14.07 15.65
CA THR A 230 -25.94 -15.26 16.30
C THR A 230 -25.31 -14.92 17.65
N PHE A 231 -24.74 -13.73 17.81
CA PHE A 231 -24.30 -13.24 19.12
C PHE A 231 -25.46 -13.11 20.10
N LEU A 232 -26.58 -12.52 19.65
CA LEU A 232 -27.81 -12.41 20.43
C LEU A 232 -28.39 -13.79 20.78
N LEU A 233 -28.37 -14.74 19.84
CA LEU A 233 -28.78 -16.12 20.09
C LEU A 233 -27.89 -16.80 21.13
N ILE A 234 -26.56 -16.71 21.02
CA ILE A 234 -25.65 -17.31 22.01
C ILE A 234 -25.83 -16.66 23.39
N TYR A 235 -26.23 -15.39 23.45
CA TYR A 235 -26.47 -14.69 24.72
C TYR A 235 -27.82 -15.05 25.36
N ARG A 236 -28.89 -15.17 24.56
CA ARG A 236 -30.26 -15.22 25.06
C ARG A 236 -30.91 -16.61 24.98
N SER A 237 -30.34 -17.53 24.20
CA SER A 237 -30.93 -18.85 23.95
C SER A 237 -30.09 -19.99 24.53
N PRO A 238 -30.72 -21.12 24.88
CA PRO A 238 -30.02 -22.31 25.36
C PRO A 238 -29.23 -23.03 24.25
N VAL A 239 -28.31 -23.92 24.66
CA VAL A 239 -27.32 -24.57 23.78
C VAL A 239 -27.92 -25.27 22.56
N TYR A 240 -29.05 -25.92 22.73
CA TYR A 240 -29.71 -26.65 21.66
C TYR A 240 -30.30 -25.75 20.55
N ILE A 241 -30.42 -24.43 20.77
CA ILE A 241 -30.90 -23.47 19.76
C ILE A 241 -29.73 -22.81 19.04
N TRP A 242 -28.75 -22.28 19.77
CA TRP A 242 -27.67 -21.52 19.16
C TRP A 242 -26.62 -22.42 18.48
N LEU A 243 -26.38 -23.64 18.98
CA LEU A 243 -25.35 -24.53 18.42
C LEU A 243 -25.70 -25.02 17.00
N PRO A 244 -26.93 -25.47 16.70
CA PRO A 244 -27.32 -25.81 15.33
C PRO A 244 -27.32 -24.57 14.41
N SER A 245 -27.78 -23.42 14.92
CA SER A 245 -27.80 -22.16 14.17
C SER A 245 -26.39 -21.73 13.74
N LEU A 246 -25.41 -21.88 14.64
CA LEU A 246 -24.00 -21.65 14.33
C LEU A 246 -23.50 -22.60 13.23
N GLY A 247 -23.86 -23.88 13.28
CA GLY A 247 -23.51 -24.88 12.25
C GLY A 247 -24.05 -24.52 10.87
N ILE A 248 -25.31 -24.06 10.79
CA ILE A 248 -25.94 -23.61 9.53
C ILE A 248 -25.18 -22.41 8.95
N ILE A 249 -24.80 -21.44 9.78
CA ILE A 249 -24.08 -20.25 9.34
C ILE A 249 -22.67 -20.59 8.84
N ILE A 250 -21.96 -21.46 9.57
CA ILE A 250 -20.65 -21.96 9.14
C ILE A 250 -20.79 -22.68 7.79
N PHE A 251 -21.86 -23.45 7.57
CA PHE A 251 -22.12 -24.10 6.29
C PHE A 251 -22.36 -23.11 5.15
N ILE A 252 -23.17 -22.07 5.37
CA ILE A 252 -23.39 -20.98 4.41
C ILE A 252 -22.06 -20.33 4.03
N TRP A 253 -21.24 -20.02 5.04
CA TRP A 253 -19.93 -19.43 4.86
C TRP A 253 -18.94 -20.37 4.15
N LEU A 254 -18.94 -21.67 4.45
CA LEU A 254 -18.12 -22.67 3.76
C LEU A 254 -18.48 -22.80 2.27
N LYS A 255 -19.77 -22.71 1.94
CA LYS A 255 -20.24 -22.75 0.55
C LYS A 255 -19.81 -21.52 -0.23
N ARG A 256 -19.89 -20.33 0.38
CA ARG A 256 -19.61 -19.03 -0.27
C ARG A 256 -18.13 -18.65 -0.26
N TYR A 257 -17.42 -18.87 0.84
CA TYR A 257 -16.05 -18.44 1.09
C TYR A 257 -15.07 -19.63 1.24
N ARG A 258 -15.35 -20.73 0.53
CA ARG A 258 -14.71 -22.04 0.64
C ARG A 258 -13.19 -22.02 0.84
N HIS A 259 -12.48 -21.20 0.06
CA HIS A 259 -11.01 -21.16 0.09
C HIS A 259 -10.44 -20.53 1.38
N LEU A 260 -11.06 -19.47 1.90
CA LEU A 260 -10.60 -18.78 3.12
C LEU A 260 -10.96 -19.58 4.37
N ILE A 261 -12.19 -20.09 4.41
CA ILE A 261 -12.75 -20.68 5.63
C ILE A 261 -12.23 -22.09 5.88
N LYS A 262 -11.93 -22.86 4.82
CA LYS A 262 -11.27 -24.17 4.99
C LYS A 262 -9.91 -24.06 5.69
N LYS A 263 -9.16 -22.98 5.43
CA LYS A 263 -7.85 -22.76 6.06
C LYS A 263 -7.97 -22.41 7.54
N LEU A 264 -9.02 -21.67 7.91
CA LEU A 264 -9.31 -21.24 9.28
C LEU A 264 -9.98 -22.32 10.13
N LEU A 265 -10.70 -23.26 9.52
CA LEU A 265 -11.32 -24.41 10.18
C LEU A 265 -10.38 -25.63 10.31
N ASN A 266 -9.07 -25.40 10.39
CA ASN A 266 -8.14 -26.51 10.63
C ASN A 266 -8.49 -27.20 11.97
N PRO A 267 -8.88 -28.49 11.97
CA PRO A 267 -9.40 -29.16 13.15
C PRO A 267 -8.40 -29.16 14.31
N LYS A 268 -7.09 -29.15 14.04
CA LYS A 268 -6.06 -29.12 15.08
C LYS A 268 -6.12 -27.84 15.93
N ILE A 269 -6.38 -26.69 15.30
CA ILE A 269 -6.44 -25.38 16.00
C ILE A 269 -7.67 -25.35 16.91
N TRP A 270 -8.82 -25.78 16.40
CA TRP A 270 -10.08 -25.73 17.12
C TRP A 270 -10.19 -26.77 18.24
N VAL A 271 -9.63 -27.96 18.06
CA VAL A 271 -9.55 -28.97 19.14
C VAL A 271 -8.69 -28.44 20.28
N TYR A 272 -7.52 -27.88 19.98
CA TYR A 272 -6.67 -27.28 21.02
C TYR A 272 -7.38 -26.14 21.75
N PHE A 273 -8.01 -25.23 21.00
CA PHE A 273 -8.73 -24.09 21.56
C PHE A 273 -9.93 -24.53 22.42
N LEU A 274 -10.69 -25.54 21.97
CA LEU A 274 -11.81 -26.14 22.71
C LEU A 274 -11.34 -26.76 24.04
N ILE A 275 -10.24 -27.51 24.02
CA ILE A 275 -9.68 -28.14 25.23
C ILE A 275 -9.27 -27.06 26.24
N VAL A 276 -8.52 -26.04 25.80
CA VAL A 276 -8.03 -24.98 26.68
C VAL A 276 -9.20 -24.20 27.30
N THR A 277 -10.21 -23.85 26.51
CA THR A 277 -11.37 -23.08 26.97
C THR A 277 -12.29 -23.88 27.90
N ILE A 278 -12.48 -25.18 27.66
CA ILE A 278 -13.21 -26.07 28.58
C ILE A 278 -12.44 -26.21 29.91
N LEU A 279 -11.11 -26.40 29.86
CA LEU A 279 -10.28 -26.46 31.06
C LEU A 279 -10.39 -25.18 31.90
N VAL A 280 -10.31 -24.02 31.24
CA VAL A 280 -10.50 -22.71 31.91
C VAL A 280 -11.90 -22.60 32.51
N ALA A 281 -12.94 -23.04 31.80
CA ALA A 281 -14.31 -22.99 32.30
C ALA A 281 -14.54 -23.94 33.50
N ILE A 282 -13.92 -25.12 33.51
CA ILE A 282 -13.96 -26.07 34.64
C ILE A 282 -13.28 -25.49 35.88
N VAL A 283 -12.09 -24.89 35.71
CA VAL A 283 -11.39 -24.21 36.81
C VAL A 283 -12.27 -23.10 37.38
N PHE A 284 -12.92 -22.31 36.52
CA PHE A 284 -13.80 -21.23 36.92
C PHE A 284 -15.06 -21.71 37.65
N ALA A 285 -15.71 -22.77 37.15
CA ALA A 285 -16.90 -23.33 37.80
C ALA A 285 -16.57 -23.90 39.19
N LYS A 286 -15.40 -24.53 39.35
CA LYS A 286 -14.95 -25.05 40.64
C LYS A 286 -14.68 -23.93 41.67
N ILE A 287 -14.22 -22.77 41.21
CA ILE A 287 -14.02 -21.58 42.06
C ILE A 287 -15.36 -20.95 42.48
N GLN A 288 -16.37 -20.98 41.60
CA GLN A 288 -17.69 -20.38 41.87
C GLN A 288 -18.70 -21.34 42.53
N GLY A 289 -18.32 -22.58 42.80
CA GLY A 289 -19.24 -23.61 43.32
C GLY A 289 -20.27 -24.11 42.30
N ASN A 290 -20.09 -23.79 41.01
CA ASN A 290 -20.97 -24.21 39.93
C ASN A 290 -20.71 -25.67 39.52
N SER A 291 -21.72 -26.29 38.92
CA SER A 291 -21.61 -27.68 38.47
C SER A 291 -20.64 -27.82 37.28
N VAL A 292 -20.02 -29.00 37.16
CA VAL A 292 -19.13 -29.32 36.02
C VAL A 292 -19.89 -29.27 34.68
N GLN A 293 -21.19 -29.54 34.69
CA GLN A 293 -22.05 -29.45 33.51
C GLN A 293 -22.23 -28.01 33.03
N GLU A 294 -22.46 -27.06 33.95
CA GLU A 294 -22.51 -25.63 33.62
C GLU A 294 -21.16 -25.13 33.11
N ALA A 295 -20.06 -25.60 33.69
CA ALA A 295 -18.70 -25.30 33.23
C ALA A 295 -18.49 -25.69 31.76
N PHE A 296 -18.96 -26.88 31.39
CA PHE A 296 -18.87 -27.38 30.03
C PHE A 296 -19.69 -26.52 29.05
N ILE A 297 -20.92 -26.15 29.43
CA ILE A 297 -21.79 -25.28 28.64
C ILE A 297 -21.17 -23.90 28.43
N ILE A 298 -20.59 -23.32 29.49
CA ILE A 298 -19.88 -22.03 29.43
C ILE A 298 -18.69 -22.12 28.47
N GLY A 299 -17.88 -23.17 28.59
CA GLY A 299 -16.76 -23.42 27.67
C GLY A 299 -17.21 -23.56 26.21
N LEU A 300 -18.32 -24.25 25.97
CA LEU A 300 -18.89 -24.41 24.62
C LEU A 300 -19.40 -23.08 24.05
N GLN A 301 -20.07 -22.25 24.86
CA GLN A 301 -20.51 -20.91 24.48
C GLN A 301 -19.34 -19.99 24.13
N MET A 302 -18.26 -20.03 24.92
CA MET A 302 -17.04 -19.26 24.64
C MET A 302 -16.42 -19.63 23.29
N ASN A 303 -16.34 -20.93 22.98
CA ASN A 303 -15.88 -21.41 21.67
C ASN A 303 -16.79 -20.99 20.53
N GLY A 304 -18.11 -21.11 20.71
CA GLY A 304 -19.09 -20.71 19.71
C GLY A 304 -18.94 -19.25 19.29
N ARG A 305 -18.77 -18.35 20.28
CA ARG A 305 -18.51 -16.91 20.03
C ARG A 305 -17.19 -16.68 19.29
N ALA A 306 -16.13 -17.40 19.65
CA ALA A 306 -14.84 -17.28 18.99
C ALA A 306 -14.90 -17.74 17.52
N ILE A 307 -15.53 -18.89 17.24
CA ILE A 307 -15.73 -19.40 15.87
C ILE A 307 -16.52 -18.40 15.04
N LEU A 308 -17.62 -17.89 15.59
CA LEU A 308 -18.48 -16.91 14.93
C LEU A 308 -17.71 -15.64 14.56
N LEU A 309 -16.91 -15.08 15.48
CA LEU A 309 -16.11 -13.88 15.24
C LEU A 309 -15.04 -14.11 14.17
N ILE A 310 -14.23 -15.16 14.31
CA ILE A 310 -13.10 -15.40 13.40
C ILE A 310 -13.61 -15.63 11.97
N LEU A 311 -14.63 -16.47 11.79
CA LEU A 311 -15.16 -16.78 10.47
C LEU A 311 -16.00 -15.65 9.89
N GLY A 312 -16.84 -15.01 10.71
CA GLY A 312 -17.71 -13.93 10.26
C GLY A 312 -16.92 -12.70 9.83
N LEU A 313 -15.87 -12.35 10.56
CA LEU A 313 -15.05 -11.20 10.21
C LEU A 313 -14.13 -11.49 9.01
N SER A 314 -13.73 -12.75 8.82
CA SER A 314 -13.06 -13.18 7.58
C SER A 314 -13.99 -13.12 6.36
N ALA A 315 -15.27 -13.46 6.53
CA ALA A 315 -16.30 -13.34 5.50
C ALA A 315 -16.57 -11.87 5.13
N ILE A 316 -16.70 -10.99 6.13
CA ILE A 316 -16.83 -9.53 5.93
C ILE A 316 -15.58 -8.97 5.24
N GLY A 317 -14.39 -9.38 5.68
CA GLY A 317 -13.10 -8.98 5.09
C GLY A 317 -13.04 -9.24 3.58
N LYS A 318 -13.61 -10.36 3.11
CA LYS A 318 -13.65 -10.67 1.68
C LYS A 318 -14.65 -9.82 0.90
N GLU A 319 -15.82 -9.53 1.46
CA GLU A 319 -16.86 -8.72 0.81
C GLU A 319 -16.57 -7.21 0.86
N LEU A 320 -15.69 -6.75 1.75
CA LEU A 320 -15.23 -5.35 1.83
C LEU A 320 -14.49 -4.88 0.56
N TYR A 321 -13.97 -5.80 -0.27
CA TYR A 321 -13.34 -5.48 -1.56
C TYR A 321 -14.34 -5.20 -2.70
N HIS A 322 -15.64 -5.09 -2.38
CA HIS A 322 -16.70 -4.88 -3.38
C HIS A 322 -16.52 -3.60 -4.22
N PRO A 323 -16.77 -3.63 -5.56
CA PRO A 323 -16.67 -2.47 -6.45
C PRO A 323 -17.54 -1.27 -6.04
N LYS A 324 -18.79 -1.48 -5.61
CA LYS A 324 -19.65 -0.41 -5.03
C LYS A 324 -19.11 0.19 -3.73
N ILE A 325 -18.41 -0.58 -2.90
CA ILE A 325 -17.76 -0.05 -1.68
C ILE A 325 -16.54 0.76 -2.09
N ARG A 326 -15.81 0.32 -3.12
CA ARG A 326 -14.75 1.11 -3.79
C ARG A 326 -15.31 2.39 -4.43
N ASP A 327 -16.49 2.36 -5.05
CA ASP A 327 -17.17 3.54 -5.63
C ASP A 327 -17.79 4.47 -4.56
N TYR A 328 -18.13 3.93 -3.38
CA TYR A 328 -18.55 4.73 -2.24
C TYR A 328 -17.34 5.36 -1.56
N PHE A 329 -16.26 4.60 -1.38
CA PHE A 329 -15.00 5.13 -0.89
C PHE A 329 -14.41 6.16 -1.85
N SER A 330 -14.54 5.98 -3.17
CA SER A 330 -14.07 6.95 -4.18
C SER A 330 -14.74 8.32 -4.04
N LYS A 331 -15.94 8.36 -3.45
CA LYS A 331 -16.70 9.59 -3.16
C LYS A 331 -16.48 10.15 -1.74
N THR A 332 -15.70 9.49 -0.89
CA THR A 332 -15.45 9.91 0.50
C THR A 332 -13.96 10.20 0.74
N TYR A 333 -13.62 10.66 1.95
CA TYR A 333 -12.25 10.98 2.35
C TYR A 333 -11.28 9.78 2.27
N PHE A 334 -11.78 8.55 2.12
CA PHE A 334 -11.00 7.31 2.05
C PHE A 334 -10.86 6.74 0.63
N LYS A 335 -11.11 7.54 -0.42
CA LYS A 335 -10.98 7.12 -1.83
C LYS A 335 -9.69 6.38 -2.18
N GLU A 336 -8.61 6.75 -1.51
CA GLU A 336 -7.26 6.23 -1.76
C GLU A 336 -6.91 5.00 -0.91
N LEU A 337 -7.71 4.66 0.10
CA LEU A 337 -7.43 3.55 1.02
C LEU A 337 -7.41 2.17 0.32
N PRO A 338 -8.37 1.82 -0.56
CA PRO A 338 -8.35 0.52 -1.25
C PRO A 338 -7.10 0.36 -2.13
N LEU A 339 -6.71 1.41 -2.85
CA LEU A 339 -5.52 1.40 -3.70
C LEU A 339 -4.22 1.34 -2.87
N ALA A 340 -4.15 2.08 -1.75
CA ALA A 340 -3.04 2.01 -0.81
C ALA A 340 -2.87 0.60 -0.20
N LEU A 341 -3.98 -0.07 0.12
CA LEU A 341 -3.97 -1.45 0.59
C LEU A 341 -3.55 -2.44 -0.50
N GLU A 342 -4.04 -2.28 -1.73
CA GLU A 342 -3.64 -3.11 -2.88
C GLU A 342 -2.12 -3.04 -3.12
N ILE A 343 -1.56 -1.82 -3.13
CA ILE A 343 -0.12 -1.60 -3.20
C ILE A 343 0.57 -2.29 -2.02
N GLY A 344 0.09 -2.08 -0.80
CA GLY A 344 0.67 -2.71 0.39
C GLY A 344 0.67 -4.24 0.34
N PHE A 345 -0.43 -4.87 -0.12
CA PHE A 345 -0.51 -6.32 -0.25
C PHE A 345 0.42 -6.88 -1.33
N ASN A 346 0.58 -6.18 -2.46
CA ASN A 346 1.50 -6.58 -3.51
C ASN A 346 2.98 -6.51 -3.04
N HIS A 347 3.30 -5.56 -2.17
CA HIS A 347 4.67 -5.38 -1.65
C HIS A 347 4.96 -6.18 -0.37
N LEU A 348 3.94 -6.62 0.37
CA LEU A 348 4.10 -7.31 1.65
C LEU A 348 5.00 -8.57 1.57
N PRO A 349 4.83 -9.51 0.62
CA PRO A 349 5.70 -10.68 0.51
C PRO A 349 7.17 -10.31 0.33
N TRP A 350 7.40 -9.26 -0.45
CA TRP A 350 8.72 -8.74 -0.74
C TRP A 350 9.37 -8.08 0.50
N VAL A 351 8.61 -7.31 1.28
CA VAL A 351 9.10 -6.73 2.55
C VAL A 351 9.49 -7.84 3.52
N ILE A 352 8.65 -8.87 3.66
CA ILE A 352 8.89 -10.01 4.55
C ILE A 352 10.15 -10.78 4.12
N ALA A 353 10.33 -11.02 2.82
CA ALA A 353 11.47 -11.76 2.28
C ALA A 353 12.82 -11.05 2.51
N ARG A 354 12.80 -9.71 2.59
CA ARG A 354 13.99 -8.88 2.82
C ARG A 354 14.16 -8.45 4.28
N MET A 355 13.27 -8.87 5.18
CA MET A 355 13.49 -8.63 6.61
C MET A 355 14.74 -9.38 7.07
N PRO A 356 15.70 -8.70 7.72
CA PRO A 356 16.90 -9.36 8.20
C PRO A 356 16.57 -10.39 9.26
N SER A 357 17.45 -11.39 9.37
CA SER A 357 17.28 -12.47 10.33
C SER A 357 17.17 -11.93 11.76
N ILE A 358 16.37 -12.57 12.61
CA ILE A 358 16.12 -12.15 14.00
C ILE A 358 17.44 -11.97 14.78
N LYS A 359 18.46 -12.81 14.52
CA LYS A 359 19.79 -12.69 15.12
C LYS A 359 20.47 -11.35 14.82
N GLN A 360 20.27 -10.81 13.61
CA GLN A 360 20.80 -9.50 13.21
C GLN A 360 19.96 -8.35 13.80
N ILE A 361 18.63 -8.53 13.91
CA ILE A 361 17.73 -7.55 14.55
C ILE A 361 18.14 -7.33 16.02
N PHE A 362 18.43 -8.40 16.77
CA PHE A 362 18.87 -8.29 18.17
C PHE A 362 20.28 -7.69 18.31
N LYS A 363 21.18 -7.95 17.35
CA LYS A 363 22.55 -7.39 17.40
C LYS A 363 22.60 -5.90 17.06
N ASN A 364 21.84 -5.45 16.06
CA ASN A 364 21.91 -4.07 15.57
C ASN A 364 20.52 -3.54 15.13
N PRO A 365 19.55 -3.38 16.06
CA PRO A 365 18.16 -3.03 15.72
C PRO A 365 18.05 -1.67 15.02
N VAL A 366 18.93 -0.73 15.39
CA VAL A 366 19.00 0.62 14.82
C VAL A 366 19.38 0.62 13.33
N ASN A 367 20.42 -0.15 12.97
CA ASN A 367 20.90 -0.19 11.58
C ASN A 367 19.92 -0.93 10.67
N VAL A 368 19.31 -2.00 11.18
CA VAL A 368 18.27 -2.76 10.48
C VAL A 368 17.08 -1.86 10.17
N MET A 369 16.54 -1.16 11.16
CA MET A 369 15.40 -0.27 10.94
C MET A 369 15.77 0.89 10.01
N ALA A 370 17.00 1.41 10.10
CA ALA A 370 17.49 2.43 9.17
C ALA A 370 17.57 1.94 7.72
N GLN A 371 18.05 0.72 7.47
CA GLN A 371 18.08 0.12 6.12
C GLN A 371 16.69 -0.12 5.56
N VAL A 372 15.78 -0.64 6.40
CA VAL A 372 14.40 -0.92 6.02
C VAL A 372 13.66 0.39 5.68
N ILE A 373 13.90 1.48 6.43
CA ILE A 373 13.35 2.82 6.15
C ILE A 373 14.01 3.50 4.95
N ALA A 374 15.33 3.38 4.76
CA ALA A 374 15.99 3.89 3.55
C ALA A 374 15.43 3.22 2.28
N HIS A 375 15.09 1.94 2.37
CA HIS A 375 14.46 1.22 1.28
C HIS A 375 13.03 1.72 0.98
N ALA A 376 12.28 2.13 2.01
CA ALA A 376 10.95 2.71 1.83
C ALA A 376 10.95 4.01 1.02
N ASP A 377 12.00 4.84 1.14
CA ASP A 377 12.14 6.04 0.32
C ASP A 377 12.38 5.67 -1.17
N ASN A 378 13.25 4.70 -1.43
CA ASN A 378 13.48 4.16 -2.79
C ASN A 378 12.21 3.54 -3.40
N GLN A 379 11.42 2.82 -2.60
CA GLN A 379 10.13 2.25 -3.04
C GLN A 379 9.12 3.35 -3.35
N LEU A 380 9.08 4.42 -2.56
CA LEU A 380 8.18 5.54 -2.82
C LEU A 380 8.56 6.30 -4.09
N GLN A 381 9.86 6.40 -4.40
CA GLN A 381 10.34 6.89 -5.69
C GLN A 381 9.91 5.98 -6.84
N GLN A 382 9.92 4.65 -6.66
CA GLN A 382 9.42 3.70 -7.67
C GLN A 382 7.90 3.81 -7.87
N VAL A 383 7.11 3.87 -6.79
CA VAL A 383 5.66 4.10 -6.85
C VAL A 383 5.33 5.43 -7.54
N LYS A 384 6.11 6.50 -7.29
CA LYS A 384 5.98 7.78 -8.01
C LYS A 384 6.44 7.73 -9.46
N LYS A 385 7.35 6.82 -9.83
CA LYS A 385 7.82 6.64 -11.21
C LYS A 385 6.69 6.11 -12.11
N TYR A 386 5.78 5.31 -11.55
CA TYR A 386 4.55 4.85 -12.23
C TYR A 386 3.50 5.96 -12.44
N ASP A 387 3.69 7.14 -11.87
CA ASP A 387 2.73 8.27 -11.90
C ASP A 387 3.10 9.34 -12.94
N ARG A 388 4.19 9.15 -13.69
CA ARG A 388 4.49 9.99 -14.85
C ARG A 388 3.55 9.59 -16.00
N PRO A 389 3.01 10.53 -16.79
CA PRO A 389 2.45 10.18 -18.09
C PRO A 389 3.60 9.63 -18.93
N SER A 390 3.68 8.30 -19.03
CA SER A 390 4.73 7.63 -19.81
C SER A 390 4.55 7.92 -21.30
N VAL A 391 3.34 8.32 -21.73
CA VAL A 391 3.03 8.57 -23.13
C VAL A 391 2.14 9.81 -23.30
N ILE A 392 2.66 10.82 -23.97
CA ILE A 392 1.89 11.98 -24.46
C ILE A 392 1.65 11.77 -25.96
N ILE A 393 0.40 11.79 -26.41
CA ILE A 393 0.04 11.62 -27.82
C ILE A 393 -0.51 12.95 -28.35
N ILE A 394 0.11 13.49 -29.40
CA ILE A 394 -0.41 14.60 -30.18
C ILE A 394 -1.11 14.03 -31.41
N SER A 395 -2.44 14.01 -31.38
CA SER A 395 -3.27 13.44 -32.44
C SER A 395 -3.80 14.50 -33.41
N GLY A 396 -3.91 14.15 -34.68
CA GLY A 396 -4.54 15.00 -35.70
C GLY A 396 -4.51 14.41 -37.10
N GLY A 397 -5.41 14.85 -37.96
CA GLY A 397 -5.44 14.49 -39.38
C GLY A 397 -4.18 14.87 -40.18
N LEU A 398 -4.14 14.48 -41.45
CA LEU A 398 -3.09 14.89 -42.39
C LEU A 398 -3.04 16.43 -42.47
N SER A 399 -1.83 17.00 -42.38
CA SER A 399 -1.59 18.44 -42.50
C SER A 399 -2.30 19.35 -41.48
N ARG A 400 -2.83 18.81 -40.37
CA ARG A 400 -3.46 19.59 -39.27
C ARG A 400 -2.46 20.34 -38.36
N GLY A 401 -1.16 20.25 -38.61
CA GLY A 401 -0.15 20.99 -37.84
C GLY A 401 0.44 20.27 -36.62
N LYS A 402 0.36 18.94 -36.53
CA LYS A 402 0.98 18.12 -35.45
C LYS A 402 2.45 18.47 -35.19
N THR A 403 3.28 18.51 -36.25
CA THR A 403 4.69 18.90 -36.16
C THR A 403 4.86 20.33 -35.61
N SER A 404 3.98 21.26 -36.01
CA SER A 404 4.01 22.64 -35.48
C SER A 404 3.62 22.69 -34.00
N PHE A 405 2.61 21.91 -33.61
CA PHE A 405 2.17 21.75 -32.22
C PHE A 405 3.31 21.19 -31.37
N LEU A 406 3.93 20.08 -31.79
CA LEU A 406 5.07 19.47 -31.10
C LEU A 406 6.22 20.46 -30.96
N ARG A 407 6.58 21.18 -32.03
CA ARG A 407 7.67 22.16 -32.00
C ARG A 407 7.41 23.29 -31.00
N GLN A 408 6.19 23.83 -30.96
CA GLN A 408 5.83 24.85 -29.99
C GLN A 408 5.81 24.29 -28.56
N LEU A 409 5.29 23.07 -28.39
CA LEU A 409 5.25 22.39 -27.09
C LEU A 409 6.65 22.17 -26.53
N VAL A 410 7.57 21.63 -27.34
CA VAL A 410 8.98 21.43 -26.96
C VAL A 410 9.63 22.75 -26.54
N LYS A 411 9.33 23.86 -27.24
CA LYS A 411 9.84 25.19 -26.88
C LYS A 411 9.35 25.64 -25.50
N ILE A 412 8.05 25.51 -25.23
CA ILE A 412 7.47 25.92 -23.94
C ILE A 412 8.05 25.06 -22.80
N LEU A 413 8.13 23.75 -22.99
CA LEU A 413 8.65 22.82 -21.98
C LEU A 413 10.14 23.05 -21.70
N LYS A 414 10.96 23.26 -22.74
CA LYS A 414 12.39 23.63 -22.55
C LYS A 414 12.55 24.93 -21.77
N ASN A 415 11.70 25.94 -22.02
CA ASN A 415 11.71 27.19 -21.25
C ASN A 415 11.37 27.00 -19.76
N HIS A 416 10.67 25.91 -19.40
CA HIS A 416 10.36 25.53 -18.02
C HIS A 416 11.37 24.53 -17.44
N GLY A 417 12.54 24.37 -18.06
CA GLY A 417 13.63 23.52 -17.58
C GLY A 417 13.44 22.02 -17.84
N VAL A 418 12.42 21.62 -18.61
CA VAL A 418 12.22 20.22 -18.99
C VAL A 418 13.20 19.84 -20.09
N LYS A 419 13.98 18.78 -19.86
CA LYS A 419 14.93 18.23 -20.85
C LYS A 419 14.16 17.35 -21.84
N ILE A 420 14.19 17.71 -23.11
CA ILE A 420 13.51 16.95 -24.17
C ILE A 420 14.50 16.71 -25.31
N GLY A 421 14.65 15.44 -25.69
CA GLY A 421 15.44 15.00 -26.84
C GLY A 421 14.58 14.30 -27.90
N GLY A 422 15.23 13.74 -28.92
CA GLY A 422 14.57 13.06 -30.04
C GLY A 422 14.53 13.93 -31.30
N PHE A 423 13.47 13.81 -32.10
CA PHE A 423 13.35 14.54 -33.37
C PHE A 423 11.92 14.89 -33.74
N TYR A 424 11.76 15.82 -34.67
CA TYR A 424 10.49 16.09 -35.35
C TYR A 424 10.64 16.15 -36.88
N ALA A 425 9.57 15.85 -37.62
CA ALA A 425 9.61 15.70 -39.08
C ALA A 425 9.02 16.94 -39.79
N LYS A 426 9.89 17.83 -40.30
CA LYS A 426 9.47 19.04 -41.02
C LYS A 426 9.18 18.74 -42.49
N ARG A 427 7.99 19.11 -42.94
CA ARG A 427 7.55 18.99 -44.34
C ARG A 427 8.38 19.89 -45.28
N ILE A 428 8.73 19.36 -46.44
CA ILE A 428 9.35 20.09 -47.57
C ILE A 428 8.28 20.36 -48.62
N LEU A 429 8.16 21.62 -49.03
CA LEU A 429 7.18 22.10 -50.01
C LEU A 429 7.91 22.63 -51.24
N GLN A 430 7.39 22.31 -52.42
CA GLN A 430 7.76 22.93 -53.69
C GLN A 430 6.45 23.34 -54.37
N GLY A 431 6.18 24.65 -54.39
CA GLY A 431 4.83 25.18 -54.62
C GLY A 431 3.84 24.67 -53.57
N ASP A 432 2.66 24.23 -54.01
CA ASP A 432 1.62 23.65 -53.15
C ASP A 432 1.83 22.15 -52.86
N SER A 433 2.84 21.54 -53.49
CA SER A 433 3.07 20.10 -53.43
C SER A 433 4.13 19.73 -52.39
N THR A 434 3.89 18.62 -51.68
CA THR A 434 4.88 18.06 -50.73
C THR A 434 5.87 17.20 -51.46
N THR A 435 7.13 17.59 -51.38
CA THR A 435 8.22 16.89 -52.03
C THR A 435 9.03 16.00 -51.09
N GLY A 436 8.87 16.18 -49.78
CA GLY A 436 9.57 15.34 -48.81
C GLY A 436 9.39 15.75 -47.37
N TYR A 437 10.19 15.13 -46.49
CA TYR A 437 10.25 15.42 -45.07
C TYR A 437 11.70 15.38 -44.58
N ASN A 438 12.10 16.39 -43.80
CA ASN A 438 13.37 16.44 -43.09
C ASN A 438 13.16 16.06 -41.63
N LEU A 439 14.03 15.21 -41.08
CA LEU A 439 14.13 15.04 -39.63
C LEU A 439 15.02 16.14 -39.04
N ILE A 440 14.56 16.73 -37.95
CA ILE A 440 15.29 17.75 -37.19
C ILE A 440 15.50 17.23 -35.78
N ASN A 441 16.76 17.08 -35.39
CA ASN A 441 17.13 16.68 -34.03
C ASN A 441 16.85 17.81 -33.03
N ILE A 442 16.23 17.48 -31.89
CA ILE A 442 15.79 18.47 -30.91
C ILE A 442 16.95 19.06 -30.08
N ASP A 443 18.05 18.33 -29.94
CA ASP A 443 19.21 18.73 -29.13
C ASP A 443 20.16 19.64 -29.91
N ASN A 444 20.63 19.18 -31.06
CA ASN A 444 21.67 19.86 -31.85
C ASN A 444 21.12 20.60 -33.08
N GLN A 445 19.80 20.54 -33.33
CA GLN A 445 19.14 21.15 -34.50
C GLN A 445 19.67 20.67 -35.86
N LYS A 446 20.38 19.53 -35.91
CA LYS A 446 20.84 18.92 -37.17
C LYS A 446 19.63 18.52 -38.02
N VAL A 447 19.68 18.89 -39.30
CA VAL A 447 18.62 18.63 -40.29
C VAL A 447 19.10 17.58 -41.27
N ILE A 448 18.31 16.53 -41.49
CA ILE A 448 18.65 15.45 -42.44
C ILE A 448 17.42 15.12 -43.30
N ASN A 449 17.62 14.94 -44.60
CA ASN A 449 16.54 14.63 -45.55
C ASN A 449 16.14 13.15 -45.46
N PHE A 450 14.92 12.88 -44.99
CA PHE A 450 14.45 11.54 -44.65
C PHE A 450 13.56 10.93 -45.73
N LEU A 451 12.57 11.67 -46.21
CA LEU A 451 11.62 11.22 -47.23
C LEU A 451 11.71 12.12 -48.45
N ASN A 452 11.77 11.53 -49.64
CA ASN A 452 11.76 12.25 -50.92
C ASN A 452 10.86 11.54 -51.95
N ILE A 453 10.34 12.28 -52.94
CA ILE A 453 9.62 11.69 -54.09
C ILE A 453 10.59 11.15 -55.14
N HIS A 454 11.80 11.69 -55.20
CA HIS A 454 12.81 11.24 -56.15
C HIS A 454 13.54 10.02 -55.59
N PRO A 455 13.68 8.93 -56.36
CA PRO A 455 14.41 7.75 -55.94
C PRO A 455 15.90 8.09 -55.86
N ASN A 456 16.42 8.20 -54.63
CA ASN A 456 17.85 8.20 -54.36
C ASN A 456 18.12 7.03 -53.40
N ASN A 457 18.61 5.91 -53.94
CA ASN A 457 19.13 4.73 -53.24
C ASN A 457 18.26 4.11 -52.11
N GLY A 458 16.98 4.44 -51.99
CA GLY A 458 16.06 3.90 -50.97
C GLY A 458 15.25 2.69 -51.48
N VAL A 459 15.38 1.54 -50.80
CA VAL A 459 14.70 0.27 -51.15
C VAL A 459 13.25 0.22 -50.62
N GLU A 460 12.93 1.00 -49.59
CA GLU A 460 11.62 0.97 -48.92
C GLU A 460 10.78 2.22 -49.21
N LYS A 461 9.48 2.01 -49.51
CA LYS A 461 8.54 3.05 -49.91
C LYS A 461 7.39 3.17 -48.91
N ILE A 462 7.03 4.41 -48.55
CA ILE A 462 5.80 4.72 -47.80
C ILE A 462 4.91 5.66 -48.61
N GLY A 463 3.80 5.12 -49.14
CA GLY A 463 2.93 5.86 -50.03
C GLY A 463 3.67 6.27 -51.30
N LYS A 464 3.81 7.58 -51.55
CA LYS A 464 4.54 8.13 -52.70
C LYS A 464 6.02 8.47 -52.42
N PHE A 465 6.50 8.30 -51.19
CA PHE A 465 7.84 8.71 -50.78
C PHE A 465 8.78 7.51 -50.63
N TYR A 466 10.05 7.72 -51.01
CA TYR A 466 11.16 6.82 -50.78
C TYR A 466 11.85 7.16 -49.46
N ILE A 467 12.19 6.14 -48.68
CA ILE A 467 12.82 6.28 -47.37
C ILE A 467 14.33 6.17 -47.52
N ASN A 468 15.08 7.11 -46.92
CA ASN A 468 16.53 7.00 -46.82
C ASN A 468 16.93 6.08 -45.64
N PRO A 469 17.56 4.92 -45.88
CA PRO A 469 17.91 3.96 -44.83
C PRO A 469 18.95 4.49 -43.85
N ASP A 470 19.93 5.29 -44.30
CA ASP A 470 20.96 5.87 -43.42
C ASP A 470 20.32 6.80 -42.39
N VAL A 471 19.23 7.47 -42.79
CA VAL A 471 18.50 8.39 -41.94
C VAL A 471 17.59 7.66 -40.95
N LEU A 472 17.09 6.48 -41.29
CA LEU A 472 16.43 5.60 -40.31
C LEU A 472 17.40 5.20 -39.20
N THR A 473 18.61 4.75 -39.55
CA THR A 473 19.65 4.39 -38.59
C THR A 473 20.01 5.58 -37.70
N GLN A 474 20.24 6.75 -38.30
CA GLN A 474 20.54 7.97 -37.57
C GLN A 474 19.37 8.41 -36.67
N GLY A 475 18.12 8.25 -37.11
CA GLY A 475 16.93 8.52 -36.32
C GLY A 475 16.82 7.61 -35.09
N CYS A 476 17.11 6.31 -35.25
CA CYS A 476 17.21 5.36 -34.15
C CYS A 476 18.30 5.78 -33.13
N GLU A 477 19.47 6.21 -33.58
CA GLU A 477 20.52 6.74 -32.69
C GLU A 477 20.08 8.00 -31.94
N TRP A 478 19.32 8.90 -32.59
CA TRP A 478 18.76 10.09 -31.94
C TRP A 478 17.74 9.72 -30.87
N ILE A 479 16.94 8.68 -31.08
CA ILE A 479 16.00 8.17 -30.09
C ILE A 479 16.76 7.55 -28.89
N LEU A 480 17.76 6.71 -29.15
CA LEU A 480 18.58 6.07 -28.11
C LEU A 480 19.40 7.07 -27.29
N SER A 481 20.01 8.07 -27.94
CA SER A 481 20.76 9.13 -27.24
C SER A 481 19.86 10.07 -26.46
N ALA A 482 18.56 10.13 -26.79
CA ALA A 482 17.58 10.93 -26.09
C ALA A 482 17.13 10.31 -24.76
N LYS A 483 17.46 9.03 -24.46
CA LYS A 483 17.12 8.34 -23.20
C LYS A 483 17.52 9.09 -21.92
N LYS A 484 18.56 9.94 -22.01
CA LYS A 484 19.04 10.79 -20.90
C LYS A 484 18.16 11.99 -20.55
N HIS A 485 17.14 12.28 -21.37
CA HIS A 485 16.24 13.42 -21.18
C HIS A 485 14.98 13.02 -20.41
N ASP A 486 14.20 14.02 -19.98
CA ASP A 486 12.95 13.79 -19.26
C ASP A 486 11.86 13.25 -20.20
N PHE A 487 11.86 13.70 -21.47
CA PHE A 487 11.00 13.18 -22.53
C PHE A 487 11.77 12.90 -23.82
N VAL A 488 11.35 11.86 -24.54
CA VAL A 488 11.77 11.57 -25.92
C VAL A 488 10.63 11.89 -26.88
N ALA A 489 10.83 12.85 -27.77
CA ALA A 489 9.83 13.23 -28.77
C ALA A 489 10.09 12.53 -30.12
N ILE A 490 9.01 11.97 -30.71
CA ILE A 490 9.05 11.24 -31.97
C ILE A 490 7.86 11.68 -32.86
N ASP A 491 8.16 12.22 -34.05
CA ASP A 491 7.17 12.59 -35.07
C ASP A 491 7.49 11.85 -36.38
N GLU A 492 6.70 10.88 -36.86
CA GLU A 492 5.38 10.37 -36.42
C GLU A 492 5.46 8.87 -36.09
N ILE A 493 4.72 8.36 -35.10
CA ILE A 493 4.47 6.91 -34.94
C ILE A 493 3.20 6.55 -35.73
N GLY A 494 3.32 5.72 -36.76
CA GLY A 494 2.20 5.42 -37.64
C GLY A 494 2.29 4.06 -38.33
N LYS A 495 1.92 4.03 -39.61
CA LYS A 495 1.71 2.79 -40.38
C LYS A 495 2.98 1.92 -40.50
N LEU A 496 4.17 2.52 -40.54
CA LEU A 496 5.45 1.81 -40.60
C LEU A 496 5.71 1.07 -39.28
N GLU A 497 5.58 1.78 -38.16
CA GLU A 497 5.86 1.26 -36.83
C GLU A 497 4.80 0.24 -36.41
N LEU A 498 3.55 0.46 -36.83
CA LEU A 498 2.46 -0.52 -36.71
C LEU A 498 2.71 -1.82 -37.47
N LYS A 499 3.61 -1.84 -38.46
CA LYS A 499 4.08 -3.06 -39.13
C LYS A 499 5.40 -3.61 -38.57
N GLY A 500 5.95 -3.00 -37.51
CA GLY A 500 7.21 -3.42 -36.90
C GLY A 500 8.45 -2.95 -37.68
N ARG A 501 8.29 -1.93 -38.53
CA ARG A 501 9.36 -1.33 -39.33
C ARG A 501 9.67 0.09 -38.85
N GLY A 502 10.60 0.77 -39.52
CA GLY A 502 11.06 2.10 -39.10
C GLY A 502 11.74 2.04 -37.73
N TRP A 503 11.32 2.91 -36.82
CA TRP A 503 11.85 2.96 -35.44
C TRP A 503 11.06 2.11 -34.42
N ALA A 504 10.23 1.16 -34.86
CA ALA A 504 9.40 0.33 -33.97
C ALA A 504 10.19 -0.42 -32.88
N ASN A 505 11.36 -0.96 -33.21
CA ASN A 505 12.17 -1.74 -32.27
C ASN A 505 12.70 -0.85 -31.15
N VAL A 506 13.33 0.26 -31.50
CA VAL A 506 13.85 1.24 -30.52
C VAL A 506 12.72 1.87 -29.72
N PHE A 507 11.56 2.12 -30.35
CA PHE A 507 10.38 2.60 -29.62
C PHE A 507 9.89 1.58 -28.59
N THR A 508 9.88 0.29 -28.91
CA THR A 508 9.53 -0.77 -27.96
C THR A 508 10.54 -0.88 -26.81
N GLU A 509 11.83 -0.69 -27.10
CA GLU A 509 12.89 -0.63 -26.11
C GLU A 509 12.73 0.56 -25.15
N LEU A 510 12.40 1.75 -25.66
CA LEU A 510 12.10 2.92 -24.82
C LEU A 510 10.94 2.66 -23.84
N LEU A 511 9.88 2.00 -24.33
CA LEU A 511 8.72 1.67 -23.50
C LEU A 511 9.07 0.64 -22.42
N ALA A 512 9.95 -0.32 -22.72
CA ALA A 512 10.42 -1.31 -21.75
C ALA A 512 11.31 -0.72 -20.65
N GLU A 513 11.98 0.41 -20.92
CA GLU A 513 12.81 1.14 -19.96
C GLU A 513 12.04 2.21 -19.15
N ASP A 514 10.71 2.26 -19.27
CA ASP A 514 9.83 3.24 -18.62
C ASP A 514 10.19 4.71 -18.93
N ILE A 515 10.66 4.98 -20.15
CA ILE A 515 11.02 6.34 -20.59
C ILE A 515 9.77 7.08 -21.05
N SER A 516 9.59 8.32 -20.61
CA SER A 516 8.43 9.15 -21.00
C SER A 516 8.58 9.65 -22.44
N VAL A 517 7.55 9.48 -23.25
CA VAL A 517 7.58 9.79 -24.69
C VAL A 517 6.52 10.82 -25.09
N ILE A 518 6.84 11.64 -26.10
CA ILE A 518 5.89 12.53 -26.78
C ILE A 518 5.77 12.09 -28.25
N LEU A 519 4.60 11.60 -28.64
CA LEU A 519 4.39 10.96 -29.93
C LEU A 519 3.42 11.79 -30.76
N CYS A 520 3.76 12.08 -32.02
CA CYS A 520 2.75 12.50 -32.99
C CYS A 520 2.14 11.25 -33.65
N VAL A 521 0.81 11.18 -33.72
CA VAL A 521 0.08 10.05 -34.31
C VAL A 521 -1.10 10.58 -35.12
N ARG A 522 -1.39 10.03 -36.30
CA ARG A 522 -2.66 10.33 -36.99
C ARG A 522 -3.87 9.82 -36.20
N ASP A 523 -4.95 10.60 -36.18
CA ASP A 523 -6.21 10.27 -35.48
C ASP A 523 -6.70 8.84 -35.75
N THR A 524 -6.60 8.40 -37.01
CA THR A 524 -7.03 7.07 -37.44
C THR A 524 -6.22 5.93 -36.83
N PHE A 525 -4.98 6.19 -36.42
CA PHE A 525 -4.05 5.16 -35.92
C PHE A 525 -3.86 5.18 -34.41
N VAL A 526 -4.39 6.18 -33.68
CA VAL A 526 -4.21 6.29 -32.22
C VAL A 526 -4.62 4.99 -31.51
N LYS A 527 -5.82 4.47 -31.78
CA LYS A 527 -6.30 3.23 -31.15
C LYS A 527 -5.43 2.01 -31.47
N GLU A 528 -4.94 1.92 -32.71
CA GLU A 528 -4.07 0.82 -33.14
C GLU A 528 -2.69 0.89 -32.48
N VAL A 529 -2.11 2.09 -32.39
CA VAL A 529 -0.82 2.34 -31.74
C VAL A 529 -0.90 2.00 -30.26
N VAL A 530 -1.95 2.46 -29.57
CA VAL A 530 -2.19 2.15 -28.16
C VAL A 530 -2.31 0.64 -27.92
N LYS A 531 -3.06 -0.05 -28.78
CA LYS A 531 -3.26 -1.50 -28.67
C LYS A 531 -1.98 -2.29 -28.97
N LYS A 532 -1.26 -1.95 -30.04
CA LYS A 532 -0.08 -2.70 -30.48
C LYS A 532 1.06 -2.61 -29.46
N PHE A 533 1.33 -1.41 -28.96
CA PHE A 533 2.44 -1.15 -28.06
C PHE A 533 2.05 -1.22 -26.58
N HIS A 534 0.83 -1.65 -26.27
CA HIS A 534 0.31 -1.79 -24.90
C HIS A 534 0.50 -0.51 -24.06
N LEU A 535 0.27 0.65 -24.68
CA LEU A 535 0.53 1.94 -24.05
C LEU A 535 -0.41 2.17 -22.85
N ALA A 536 0.17 2.46 -21.70
CA ALA A 536 -0.54 2.84 -20.48
C ALA A 536 -0.26 4.32 -20.13
N ASN A 537 -1.04 4.91 -19.22
CA ASN A 537 -0.87 6.29 -18.74
C ASN A 537 -0.78 7.36 -19.85
N ILE A 538 -1.72 7.28 -20.81
CA ILE A 538 -1.74 8.14 -21.99
C ILE A 538 -2.40 9.49 -21.69
N MET A 539 -1.74 10.57 -22.13
CA MET A 539 -2.34 11.90 -22.24
C MET A 539 -2.44 12.28 -23.72
N GLU A 540 -3.66 12.30 -24.26
CA GLU A 540 -3.91 12.65 -25.67
C GLU A 540 -4.32 14.12 -25.82
N PHE A 541 -3.65 14.82 -26.74
CA PHE A 541 -3.96 16.18 -27.16
C PHE A 541 -4.28 16.19 -28.64
N LYS A 542 -5.53 16.53 -28.97
CA LYS A 542 -5.98 16.60 -30.36
C LYS A 542 -5.78 18.00 -30.93
N VAL A 543 -5.08 18.07 -32.06
CA VAL A 543 -4.75 19.34 -32.72
C VAL A 543 -6.01 20.00 -33.26
N GLY A 544 -6.31 21.20 -32.74
CA GLY A 544 -7.52 21.97 -33.02
C GLY A 544 -8.47 22.06 -31.83
N ASP A 545 -8.48 21.04 -30.95
CA ASP A 545 -9.36 20.99 -29.78
C ASP A 545 -8.67 21.55 -28.52
N THR A 546 -7.33 21.41 -28.43
CA THR A 546 -6.53 21.90 -27.29
C THR A 546 -5.49 22.91 -27.76
N SER A 547 -5.30 24.01 -27.00
CA SER A 547 -4.21 24.96 -27.25
C SER A 547 -2.86 24.40 -26.77
N VAL A 548 -1.76 24.80 -27.41
CA VAL A 548 -0.41 24.33 -27.02
C VAL A 548 -0.05 24.77 -25.59
N SER A 549 -0.50 25.97 -25.17
CA SER A 549 -0.29 26.45 -23.80
C SER A 549 -0.98 25.56 -22.77
N ASN A 550 -2.26 25.24 -22.98
CA ASN A 550 -3.00 24.38 -22.05
C ASN A 550 -2.39 22.98 -21.98
N ALA A 551 -1.94 22.45 -23.12
CA ALA A 551 -1.24 21.16 -23.16
C ALA A 551 0.08 21.22 -22.36
N ALA A 552 0.87 22.29 -22.53
CA ALA A 552 2.09 22.50 -21.77
C ALA A 552 1.82 22.61 -20.27
N ASP A 553 0.81 23.39 -19.86
CA ASP A 553 0.45 23.56 -18.45
C ASP A 553 0.02 22.25 -17.80
N MET A 554 -0.75 21.42 -18.52
CA MET A 554 -1.15 20.09 -18.05
C MET A 554 0.07 19.16 -17.89
N ILE A 555 1.01 19.19 -18.82
CA ILE A 555 2.25 18.40 -18.74
C ILE A 555 3.12 18.90 -17.57
N ILE A 556 3.31 20.22 -17.43
CA ILE A 556 4.12 20.82 -16.37
C ILE A 556 3.52 20.56 -14.99
N LYS A 557 2.19 20.64 -14.84
CA LYS A 557 1.50 20.35 -13.57
C LYS A 557 1.76 18.91 -13.12
N ASN A 558 1.68 17.96 -14.05
CA ASN A 558 1.99 16.55 -13.75
C ASN A 558 3.49 16.33 -13.50
N TYR A 559 4.35 17.02 -14.26
CA TYR A 559 5.81 16.94 -14.14
C TYR A 559 6.33 17.49 -12.80
N SER A 560 5.79 18.62 -12.34
CA SER A 560 6.16 19.29 -11.07
C SER A 560 5.63 18.57 -9.83
N SER A 561 4.44 17.93 -9.90
CA SER A 561 3.94 17.09 -8.80
C SER A 561 4.84 15.88 -8.50
N SER A 562 5.62 15.42 -9.49
CA SER A 562 6.61 14.34 -9.32
C SER A 562 7.96 14.80 -8.77
N PHE A 563 8.27 16.10 -8.78
CA PHE A 563 9.58 16.65 -8.39
C PHE A 563 9.56 17.56 -7.16
N SER A 564 8.40 17.82 -6.54
CA SER A 564 8.31 18.72 -5.39
C SER A 564 9.00 18.12 -4.15
N PRO A 565 10.12 18.67 -3.67
CA PRO A 565 10.61 18.42 -2.33
C PRO A 565 9.87 19.40 -1.42
N SER A 566 8.84 18.91 -0.72
CA SER A 566 8.22 19.65 0.38
C SER A 566 7.96 18.72 1.55
#